data_AF-A0A6B3FUQ3-F1
#
_entry.id   AF-A0A6B3FUQ3-F1
#
_cell.length_a   1.000
_cell.length_b   1.000
_cell.length_c   1.000
_cell.angle_alpha   90.00
_cell.angle_beta   90.00
_cell.angle_gamma   90.00
#
_symmetry.space_group_name_H-M   'P 1'
#
loop_
_entity.id
_entity.type
_entity.pdbx_description
1 polymer ?
#
loop_
_entity_poly.entity_id
_entity_poly.type
_entity_poly.pdbx_seq_one_letter_code
_entity_poly.pdbx_strand_id
1 'polypeptide(L)'
;FGGPEGPDDVVPFLANVTRGRGIPEERLKEVGQHYFLFGGVSPINAQNRALLDALRKDFADHGVDLPIYWGNRNWAPYLTDVLREMTADGHRRIAVLATSAYASYSGCRQYRENLAESLAALEAEGLDVPLVDKLRHYFNHP
;
A
#
# COMPACT_ATOMS: atom_id res chain seq x y z
N PHE A 1 -0.63 2.14 -3.19
CA PHE A 1 0.41 3.15 -3.53
C PHE A 1 0.73 3.95 -2.27
N GLY A 2 -0.28 4.61 -1.69
CA GLY A 2 -0.12 5.48 -0.53
C GLY A 2 0.10 6.91 -0.95
N GLY A 3 -0.13 7.85 -0.05
CA GLY A 3 0.09 9.26 -0.33
C GLY A 3 0.22 10.07 0.96
N PRO A 4 0.68 11.32 0.85
CA PRO A 4 0.84 12.22 1.98
C PRO A 4 -0.50 12.48 2.68
N GLU A 5 -0.47 12.65 4.00
CA GLU A 5 -1.65 12.97 4.82
C GLU A 5 -1.62 14.41 5.36
N GLY A 6 -0.63 15.21 4.92
CA GLY A 6 -0.53 16.63 5.25
C GLY A 6 0.62 17.33 4.52
N PRO A 7 0.77 18.66 4.68
CA PRO A 7 1.77 19.46 3.98
C PRO A 7 3.20 18.97 4.22
N ASP A 8 3.51 18.61 5.46
CA ASP A 8 4.86 18.18 5.87
C ASP A 8 5.24 16.81 5.29
N ASP A 9 4.25 16.01 4.86
CA ASP A 9 4.47 14.70 4.24
C ASP A 9 4.83 14.81 2.76
N VAL A 10 4.50 15.93 2.09
CA VAL A 10 4.56 16.03 0.62
C VAL A 10 5.96 15.80 0.08
N VAL A 11 6.95 16.55 0.58
CA VAL A 11 8.34 16.45 0.10
C VAL A 11 8.96 15.09 0.48
N PRO A 12 8.85 14.60 1.73
CA PRO A 12 9.31 13.26 2.08
C PRO A 12 8.68 12.14 1.24
N PHE A 13 7.38 12.22 0.97
CA PHE A 13 6.68 11.26 0.12
C PHE A 13 7.24 11.27 -1.31
N LEU A 14 7.38 12.45 -1.92
CA LEU A 14 7.93 12.57 -3.27
C LEU A 14 9.39 12.10 -3.34
N ALA A 15 10.19 12.38 -2.31
CA ALA A 15 11.56 11.86 -2.20
C ALA A 15 11.59 10.33 -2.14
N ASN A 16 10.66 9.72 -1.40
CA ASN A 16 10.52 8.26 -1.35
C ASN A 16 10.11 7.67 -2.70
N VAL A 17 9.07 8.22 -3.34
CA VAL A 17 8.57 7.76 -4.66
C VAL A 17 9.65 7.86 -5.75
N THR A 18 10.54 8.85 -5.64
CA THR A 18 11.60 9.13 -6.61
C THR A 18 12.98 8.60 -6.20
N ARG A 19 13.05 7.79 -5.13
CA ARG A 19 14.30 7.23 -4.61
C ARG A 19 15.09 6.53 -5.72
N GLY A 20 16.40 6.81 -5.78
CA GLY A 20 17.32 6.27 -6.79
C GLY A 20 17.28 6.98 -8.15
N ARG A 21 16.43 8.02 -8.33
CA ARG A 21 16.36 8.80 -9.59
C ARG A 21 17.17 10.10 -9.56
N GLY A 22 17.78 10.45 -8.43
CA GLY A 22 18.63 11.65 -8.30
C GLY A 22 17.89 12.98 -8.51
N ILE A 23 16.58 13.04 -8.19
CA ILE A 23 15.81 14.27 -8.34
C ILE A 23 16.16 15.24 -7.20
N PRO A 24 16.60 16.48 -7.50
CA PRO A 24 16.90 17.47 -6.47
C PRO A 24 15.65 17.86 -5.66
N GLU A 25 15.83 18.15 -4.37
CA GLU A 25 14.74 18.53 -3.46
C GLU A 25 13.92 19.72 -3.96
N GLU A 26 14.57 20.72 -4.54
CA GLU A 26 13.90 21.90 -5.11
C GLU A 26 12.93 21.53 -6.23
N ARG A 27 13.25 20.52 -7.05
CA ARG A 27 12.33 19.99 -8.07
C ARG A 27 11.17 19.22 -7.44
N LEU A 28 11.37 18.56 -6.31
CA LEU A 28 10.28 17.89 -5.57
C LEU A 28 9.31 18.93 -4.99
N LYS A 29 9.81 20.04 -4.44
CA LYS A 29 8.99 21.16 -3.95
C LYS A 29 8.15 21.77 -5.07
N GLU A 30 8.75 22.00 -6.24
CA GLU A 30 8.05 22.50 -7.44
C GLU A 30 6.93 21.55 -7.88
N VAL A 31 7.20 20.26 -8.02
CA VAL A 31 6.19 19.26 -8.42
C VAL A 31 5.11 19.09 -7.35
N GLY A 32 5.49 19.22 -6.07
CA GLY A 32 4.62 19.11 -4.91
C GLY A 32 3.59 20.24 -4.76
N GLN A 33 3.73 21.35 -5.50
CA GLN A 33 2.79 22.49 -5.47
C GLN A 33 1.32 22.07 -5.64
N HIS A 34 1.05 21.08 -6.47
CA HIS A 34 -0.31 20.56 -6.67
C HIS A 34 -0.90 19.92 -5.40
N TYR A 35 -0.10 19.27 -4.56
CA TYR A 35 -0.59 18.70 -3.29
C TYR A 35 -0.98 19.80 -2.30
N PHE A 36 -0.25 20.93 -2.27
CA PHE A 36 -0.55 22.03 -1.35
C PHE A 36 -1.88 22.73 -1.67
N LEU A 37 -2.34 22.69 -2.93
CA LEU A 37 -3.70 23.14 -3.31
C LEU A 37 -4.80 22.32 -2.60
N PHE A 38 -4.49 21.11 -2.14
CA PHE A 38 -5.38 20.21 -1.41
C PHE A 38 -4.91 19.99 0.05
N GLY A 39 -4.25 20.99 0.64
CA GLY A 39 -3.78 20.92 2.03
C GLY A 39 -2.67 19.90 2.26
N GLY A 40 -1.95 19.49 1.20
CA GLY A 40 -0.90 18.48 1.26
C GLY A 40 -1.42 17.04 1.31
N VAL A 41 -2.73 16.83 1.20
CA VAL A 41 -3.35 15.51 1.39
C VAL A 41 -3.61 14.81 0.06
N SER A 42 -3.20 13.56 -0.05
CA SER A 42 -3.62 12.68 -1.13
C SER A 42 -4.97 12.03 -0.81
N PRO A 43 -5.94 12.02 -1.75
CA PRO A 43 -7.23 11.39 -1.52
C PRO A 43 -7.15 9.86 -1.40
N ILE A 44 -6.03 9.24 -1.84
CA ILE A 44 -5.91 7.79 -1.96
C ILE A 44 -6.06 7.06 -0.61
N ASN A 45 -5.53 7.63 0.47
CA ASN A 45 -5.59 6.99 1.79
C ASN A 45 -7.02 7.02 2.35
N ALA A 46 -7.73 8.14 2.19
CA ALA A 46 -9.15 8.23 2.55
C ALA A 46 -10.01 7.24 1.75
N GLN A 47 -9.74 7.07 0.45
CA GLN A 47 -10.43 6.08 -0.37
C GLN A 47 -10.16 4.63 0.07
N ASN A 48 -8.92 4.30 0.46
CA ASN A 48 -8.62 2.97 1.00
C ASN A 48 -9.31 2.76 2.36
N ARG A 49 -9.37 3.76 3.24
CA ARG A 49 -10.13 3.68 4.50
C ARG A 49 -11.61 3.41 4.25
N ALA A 50 -12.23 4.14 3.33
CA ALA A 50 -13.63 3.89 2.95
C ALA A 50 -13.84 2.48 2.38
N LEU A 51 -12.91 1.98 1.57
CA LEU A 51 -12.95 0.59 1.08
C LEU A 51 -12.84 -0.44 2.21
N LEU A 52 -11.93 -0.22 3.17
CA LEU A 52 -11.78 -1.10 4.33
C LEU A 52 -13.07 -1.17 5.15
N ASP A 53 -13.70 -0.03 5.40
CA ASP A 53 -14.95 0.03 6.15
C ASP A 53 -16.08 -0.70 5.41
N ALA A 54 -16.17 -0.54 4.09
CA ALA A 54 -17.13 -1.27 3.26
C ALA A 54 -16.90 -2.78 3.28
N LEU A 55 -15.64 -3.24 3.15
CA LEU A 55 -15.30 -4.66 3.19
C LEU A 55 -15.58 -5.28 4.57
N ARG A 56 -15.23 -4.58 5.65
CA ARG A 56 -15.49 -5.04 7.02
C ARG A 56 -16.98 -5.18 7.28
N LYS A 57 -17.78 -4.21 6.83
CA LYS A 57 -19.23 -4.29 6.92
C LYS A 57 -19.79 -5.46 6.13
N ASP A 58 -19.38 -5.62 4.86
CA ASP A 58 -19.84 -6.70 4.01
C ASP A 58 -19.51 -8.08 4.60
N PHE A 59 -18.30 -8.25 5.13
CA PHE A 59 -17.89 -9.49 5.79
C PHE A 59 -18.73 -9.78 7.02
N ALA A 60 -18.97 -8.79 7.87
CA ALA A 60 -19.82 -8.94 9.06
C ALA A 60 -21.26 -9.31 8.70
N ASP A 61 -21.85 -8.65 7.69
CA ASP A 61 -23.22 -8.92 7.23
C ASP A 61 -23.37 -10.36 6.68
N HIS A 62 -22.30 -10.96 6.18
CA HIS A 62 -22.28 -12.33 5.64
C HIS A 62 -21.64 -13.36 6.58
N GLY A 63 -21.31 -12.99 7.82
CA GLY A 63 -20.72 -13.89 8.81
C GLY A 63 -19.31 -14.39 8.47
N VAL A 64 -18.56 -13.62 7.67
CA VAL A 64 -17.16 -13.90 7.33
C VAL A 64 -16.25 -13.28 8.39
N ASP A 65 -15.65 -14.13 9.21
CA ASP A 65 -14.67 -13.72 10.22
C ASP A 65 -13.25 -13.78 9.63
N LEU A 66 -12.93 -12.80 8.77
CA LEU A 66 -11.60 -12.65 8.16
C LEU A 66 -11.05 -11.24 8.44
N PRO A 67 -9.88 -11.10 9.10
CA PRO A 67 -9.32 -9.80 9.40
C PRO A 67 -8.81 -9.10 8.15
N ILE A 68 -8.94 -7.77 8.12
CA ILE A 68 -8.59 -6.93 6.96
C ILE A 68 -7.55 -5.89 7.37
N TYR A 69 -6.38 -5.97 6.72
CA TYR A 69 -5.24 -5.07 6.87
C TYR A 69 -5.04 -4.23 5.61
N TRP A 70 -4.35 -3.10 5.73
CA TRP A 70 -4.00 -2.22 4.60
C TRP A 70 -2.56 -1.76 4.70
N GLY A 71 -1.79 -1.97 3.63
CA GLY A 71 -0.42 -1.52 3.49
C GLY A 71 -0.17 -0.81 2.16
N ASN A 72 0.63 0.24 2.22
CA ASN A 72 1.02 1.10 1.12
C ASN A 72 2.46 0.83 0.69
N ARG A 73 2.79 1.22 -0.54
CA ARG A 73 4.14 1.01 -1.10
C ARG A 73 5.06 2.18 -0.81
N ASN A 74 4.51 3.39 -0.82
CA ASN A 74 5.28 4.62 -0.85
C ASN A 74 5.03 5.54 0.34
N TRP A 75 4.10 5.21 1.24
CA TRP A 75 3.81 5.98 2.44
C TRP A 75 3.25 5.06 3.54
N ALA A 76 3.14 5.55 4.77
CA ALA A 76 2.55 4.78 5.85
C ALA A 76 1.04 4.50 5.63
N PRO A 77 0.49 3.44 6.23
CA PRO A 77 1.20 2.30 6.82
C PRO A 77 1.93 1.51 5.71
N TYR A 78 3.22 1.21 5.87
CA TYR A 78 3.99 0.54 4.81
C TYR A 78 3.68 -0.95 4.73
N LEU A 79 3.65 -1.49 3.51
CA LEU A 79 3.39 -2.91 3.23
C LEU A 79 4.26 -3.85 4.08
N THR A 80 5.56 -3.55 4.20
CA THR A 80 6.48 -4.37 4.99
C THR A 80 6.12 -4.35 6.48
N ASP A 81 5.75 -3.19 7.01
CA ASP A 81 5.34 -3.05 8.40
C ASP A 81 4.04 -3.79 8.69
N VAL A 82 3.09 -3.71 7.76
CA VAL A 82 1.80 -4.41 7.87
C VAL A 82 1.98 -5.93 7.74
N LEU A 83 2.83 -6.41 6.83
CA LEU A 83 3.13 -7.85 6.76
C LEU A 83 3.82 -8.35 8.03
N ARG A 84 4.68 -7.54 8.64
CA ARG A 84 5.31 -7.84 9.93
C ARG A 84 4.27 -7.97 11.04
N GLU A 85 3.35 -7.01 11.14
CA GLU A 85 2.22 -7.05 12.06
C GLU A 85 1.37 -8.30 11.85
N MET A 86 0.96 -8.58 10.61
CA MET A 86 0.17 -9.78 10.28
C MET A 86 0.89 -11.08 10.67
N THR A 87 2.21 -11.13 10.51
CA THR A 87 3.03 -12.29 10.86
C THR A 87 3.08 -12.49 12.38
N ALA A 88 3.23 -11.40 13.12
CA ALA A 88 3.23 -11.39 14.59
C ALA A 88 1.86 -11.78 15.17
N ASP A 89 0.77 -11.39 14.50
CA ASP A 89 -0.60 -11.80 14.83
C ASP A 89 -0.90 -13.28 14.53
N GLY A 90 0.08 -14.00 13.95
CA GLY A 90 -0.03 -15.43 13.66
C GLY A 90 -0.63 -15.77 12.30
N HIS A 91 -0.87 -14.80 11.42
CA HIS A 91 -1.38 -15.08 10.08
C HIS A 91 -0.31 -15.74 9.22
N ARG A 92 -0.70 -16.77 8.46
CA ARG A 92 0.24 -17.58 7.64
C ARG A 92 -0.14 -17.70 6.17
N ARG A 93 -1.39 -17.41 5.81
CA ARG A 93 -1.88 -17.40 4.43
C ARG A 93 -2.64 -16.11 4.21
N ILE A 94 -2.14 -15.29 3.29
CA ILE A 94 -2.61 -13.92 3.10
C ILE A 94 -3.08 -13.76 1.65
N ALA A 95 -4.35 -13.41 1.46
CA ALA A 95 -4.85 -12.97 0.17
C ALA A 95 -4.57 -11.47 0.00
N VAL A 96 -3.90 -11.09 -1.10
CA VAL A 96 -3.53 -9.69 -1.37
C VAL A 96 -4.37 -9.11 -2.50
N LEU A 97 -5.22 -8.14 -2.17
CA LEU A 97 -5.94 -7.32 -3.15
C LEU A 97 -5.14 -6.04 -3.46
N ALA A 98 -4.65 -5.91 -4.69
CA ALA A 98 -4.11 -4.63 -5.15
C ALA A 98 -5.25 -3.73 -5.63
N THR A 99 -5.33 -2.50 -5.14
CA THR A 99 -6.37 -1.51 -5.52
C THR A 99 -6.20 -0.91 -6.92
N SER A 100 -5.38 -1.56 -7.77
CA SER A 100 -5.25 -1.27 -9.19
C SER A 100 -6.02 -2.32 -9.99
N ALA A 101 -7.15 -1.93 -10.58
CA ALA A 101 -7.99 -2.84 -11.36
C ALA A 101 -7.29 -3.33 -12.64
N TYR A 102 -6.48 -2.47 -13.27
CA TYR A 102 -5.85 -2.73 -14.56
C TYR A 102 -4.43 -3.28 -14.43
N ALA A 103 -4.00 -4.04 -15.44
CA ALA A 103 -2.64 -4.52 -15.56
C ALA A 103 -1.74 -3.46 -16.21
N SER A 104 -0.68 -3.08 -15.51
CA SER A 104 0.46 -2.30 -16.01
C SER A 104 1.70 -2.66 -15.19
N TYR A 105 2.88 -2.18 -15.55
CA TYR A 105 4.06 -2.42 -14.70
C TYR A 105 3.82 -1.91 -13.27
N SER A 106 3.47 -0.63 -13.11
CA SER A 106 3.23 -0.01 -11.79
C SER A 106 1.97 -0.51 -11.07
N GLY A 107 0.98 -1.02 -11.82
CA GLY A 107 -0.29 -1.55 -11.29
C GLY A 107 -0.29 -3.05 -11.00
N CYS A 108 0.65 -3.81 -11.57
CA CYS A 108 0.72 -5.27 -11.44
C CYS A 108 2.09 -5.77 -11.02
N ARG A 109 3.10 -5.61 -11.90
CA ARG A 109 4.43 -6.21 -11.71
C ARG A 109 5.12 -5.65 -10.48
N GLN A 110 5.09 -4.33 -10.32
CA GLN A 110 5.73 -3.65 -9.20
C GLN A 110 5.14 -4.07 -7.86
N TYR A 111 3.82 -4.31 -7.76
CA TYR A 111 3.23 -4.85 -6.53
C TYR A 111 3.76 -6.25 -6.17
N ARG A 112 4.06 -7.10 -7.16
CA ARG A 112 4.67 -8.42 -6.91
C ARG A 112 6.12 -8.28 -6.44
N GLU A 113 6.86 -7.34 -7.02
CA GLU A 113 8.24 -7.02 -6.61
C GLU A 113 8.28 -6.51 -5.17
N ASN A 114 7.40 -5.57 -4.81
CA ASN A 114 7.35 -5.06 -3.44
C ASN A 114 6.85 -6.09 -2.41
N LEU A 115 5.98 -7.02 -2.80
CA LEU A 115 5.64 -8.17 -1.96
C LEU A 115 6.86 -9.05 -1.74
N ALA A 116 7.58 -9.42 -2.80
CA ALA A 116 8.79 -10.24 -2.69
C ALA A 116 9.88 -9.57 -1.84
N GLU A 117 10.13 -8.27 -2.02
CA GLU A 117 11.06 -7.48 -1.21
C GLU A 117 10.65 -7.46 0.26
N SER A 118 9.35 -7.29 0.54
CA SER A 118 8.85 -7.26 1.93
C SER A 118 8.99 -8.63 2.60
N LEU A 119 8.69 -9.72 1.89
CA LEU A 119 8.86 -11.07 2.43
C LEU A 119 10.33 -11.40 2.69
N ALA A 120 11.25 -10.99 1.80
CA ALA A 120 12.68 -11.13 2.02
C ALA A 120 13.17 -10.30 3.21
N ALA A 121 12.60 -9.11 3.45
CA ALA A 121 12.90 -8.32 4.63
C ALA A 121 12.45 -9.02 5.93
N LEU A 122 11.23 -9.57 5.96
CA LEU A 122 10.73 -10.37 7.09
C LEU A 122 11.61 -11.62 7.33
N GLU A 123 12.04 -12.30 6.28
CA GLU A 123 12.94 -13.45 6.37
C GLU A 123 14.29 -13.05 6.99
N ALA A 124 14.87 -11.93 6.54
CA ALA A 124 16.12 -11.40 7.08
C ALA A 124 16.01 -10.96 8.56
N GLU A 125 14.80 -10.60 9.00
CA GLU A 125 14.48 -10.33 10.40
C GLU A 125 14.28 -11.61 11.24
N GLY A 126 14.33 -12.80 10.63
CA GLY A 126 14.15 -14.09 11.29
C GLY A 126 12.68 -14.44 11.58
N LEU A 127 11.74 -13.81 10.88
CA LEU A 127 10.32 -14.07 11.04
C LEU A 127 9.86 -15.27 10.20
N ASP A 128 8.82 -15.96 10.68
CA ASP A 128 8.16 -17.04 9.96
C ASP A 128 7.28 -16.45 8.84
N VAL A 129 7.85 -16.32 7.65
CA VAL A 129 7.28 -15.58 6.52
C VAL A 129 5.97 -16.22 6.05
N PRO A 130 4.86 -15.45 5.93
CA PRO A 130 3.58 -15.98 5.48
C PRO A 130 3.58 -16.25 3.97
N LEU A 131 2.75 -17.21 3.55
CA LEU A 131 2.41 -17.38 2.15
C LEU A 131 1.48 -16.24 1.70
N VAL A 132 1.84 -15.54 0.63
CA VAL A 132 1.02 -14.46 0.06
C VAL A 132 0.51 -14.83 -1.33
N ASP A 133 -0.80 -14.74 -1.51
CA ASP A 133 -1.49 -14.99 -2.77
C ASP A 133 -2.09 -13.68 -3.29
N LYS A 134 -1.44 -13.06 -4.28
CA LYS A 134 -1.98 -11.87 -4.95
C LYS A 134 -3.19 -12.27 -5.80
N LEU A 135 -4.34 -11.68 -5.48
CA LEU A 135 -5.58 -11.87 -6.23
C LEU A 135 -5.44 -11.38 -7.68
N ARG A 136 -6.24 -11.98 -8.56
CA ARG A 136 -6.28 -11.59 -9.98
C ARG A 136 -6.74 -10.14 -10.14
N HIS A 137 -6.38 -9.54 -11.27
CA HIS A 137 -6.97 -8.26 -11.67
C HIS A 137 -8.48 -8.39 -11.90
N TYR A 138 -9.20 -7.31 -11.64
CA TYR A 138 -10.65 -7.25 -11.66
C TYR A 138 -11.20 -6.18 -12.62
N PHE A 139 -10.39 -5.67 -13.56
CA PHE A 139 -10.87 -4.73 -14.59
C PHE A 139 -12.05 -5.26 -15.42
N ASN A 140 -12.17 -6.59 -15.52
CA ASN A 140 -13.21 -7.30 -16.26
C ASN A 140 -14.10 -8.15 -15.34
N HIS A 141 -14.15 -7.82 -14.04
CA HIS A 141 -15.12 -8.45 -13.16
C HIS A 141 -16.53 -7.96 -13.52
N PRO A 142 -17.53 -8.84 -13.64
CA PRO A 142 -18.92 -8.44 -13.87
C PRO A 142 -19.45 -7.51 -12.79
#